data_AF-A0A2S8EQW8-F1
#
_entry.id   AF-A0A2S8EQW8-F1
#
_cell.length_a   1.000
_cell.length_b   1.000
_cell.length_c   1.000
_cell.angle_alpha   90.00
_cell.angle_beta   90.00
_cell.angle_gamma   90.00
#
_symmetry.space_group_name_H-M   'P 1'
#
loop_
_entity.id
_entity.type
_entity.pdbx_description
1 polymer ?
#
loop_
_entity_poly.entity_id
_entity_poly.type
_entity_poly.pdbx_seq_one_letter_code
_entity_poly.pdbx_strand_id
1 'polypeptide(L)'
;MGIESLVVMLVVGAVAGWLAAQMVAGAGLGLLMNIVVGVVGAFIAGLVLPTIGLSLGGGLIAAIIHATIGAVILLVLIRLIKRV
;
A
#
# COMPACT_ATOMS: atom_id res chain seq x y z
N MET A 1 13.65 -5.34 16.05
CA MET A 1 13.51 -4.96 14.62
C MET A 1 14.91 -4.72 14.08
N GLY A 2 15.37 -5.57 13.16
CA GLY A 2 16.69 -5.41 12.51
C GLY A 2 16.58 -4.68 11.18
N ILE A 3 17.72 -4.29 10.60
CA ILE A 3 17.78 -3.65 9.26
C ILE A 3 17.07 -4.47 8.17
N GLU A 4 17.06 -5.80 8.31
CA GLU A 4 16.37 -6.72 7.39
C GLU A 4 14.87 -6.43 7.31
N SER A 5 14.23 -6.13 8.44
CA SER A 5 12.78 -5.82 8.49
C SER A 5 12.43 -4.50 7.80
N LEU A 6 13.33 -3.52 7.87
CA LEU A 6 13.18 -2.25 7.15
C LEU A 6 13.32 -2.45 5.64
N VAL A 7 14.31 -3.24 5.21
CA VAL A 7 14.50 -3.55 3.78
C VAL A 7 13.28 -4.29 3.24
N VAL A 8 12.78 -5.30 3.95
CA VAL A 8 11.57 -6.02 3.55
C VAL A 8 10.36 -5.09 3.45
N MET A 9 10.17 -4.20 4.43
CA MET A 9 9.07 -3.23 4.42
C MET A 9 9.16 -2.30 3.20
N LEU A 10 10.35 -1.80 2.86
CA LEU A 10 10.56 -0.95 1.70
C LEU A 10 10.30 -1.70 0.39
N VAL A 11 10.75 -2.95 0.27
CA VAL A 11 10.51 -3.79 -0.91
C VAL A 11 9.00 -4.09 -1.05
N VAL A 12 8.33 -4.47 0.04
CA VAL A 12 6.88 -4.71 0.05
C VAL A 12 6.14 -3.44 -0.33
N GLY A 13 6.51 -2.29 0.24
CA GLY A 13 5.93 -0.99 -0.11
C GLY A 13 6.15 -0.62 -1.58
N ALA A 14 7.34 -0.84 -2.12
CA ALA A 14 7.66 -0.60 -3.52
C ALA A 14 6.75 -1.41 -4.46
N VAL A 15 6.64 -2.72 -4.21
CA VAL A 15 5.83 -3.64 -5.02
C VAL A 15 4.36 -3.30 -4.87
N ALA A 16 3.86 -3.13 -3.64
CA ALA A 16 2.46 -2.84 -3.36
C ALA A 16 2.01 -1.50 -3.95
N GLY A 17 2.80 -0.45 -3.79
CA GLY A 17 2.48 0.86 -4.35
C GLY A 17 2.54 0.90 -5.87
N TRP A 18 3.47 0.15 -6.49
CA TRP A 18 3.48 -0.02 -7.94
C TRP A 18 2.25 -0.79 -8.44
N LEU A 19 1.89 -1.89 -7.78
CA LEU A 19 0.67 -2.65 -8.10
C LEU A 19 -0.58 -1.76 -7.97
N ALA A 20 -0.68 -0.99 -6.89
CA ALA A 20 -1.79 -0.07 -6.69
C ALA A 20 -1.86 1.03 -7.77
N ALA A 21 -0.71 1.57 -8.19
CA ALA A 21 -0.65 2.56 -9.27
C ALA A 21 -1.11 1.99 -10.62
N GLN A 22 -0.85 0.70 -10.88
CA GLN A 22 -1.36 0.00 -12.07
C GLN A 22 -2.88 -0.21 -12.00
N MET A 23 -3.43 -0.45 -10.81
CA MET A 23 -4.88 -0.62 -10.60
C MET A 23 -5.64 0.71 -10.71
N VAL A 24 -5.04 1.83 -10.30
CA VAL A 24 -5.66 3.15 -10.33
C VAL A 24 -5.18 3.93 -11.56
N ALA A 25 -5.97 3.94 -12.63
CA ALA A 25 -5.60 4.57 -13.90
C ALA A 25 -5.14 6.04 -13.73
N GLY A 26 -3.94 6.40 -14.18
CA GLY A 26 -3.40 7.76 -14.04
C GLY A 26 -2.79 8.08 -12.67
N ALA A 27 -2.60 7.08 -11.80
CA ALA A 27 -1.90 7.22 -10.52
C ALA A 27 -0.40 6.82 -10.58
N GLY A 28 0.20 6.79 -11.77
CA GLY A 28 1.64 6.56 -11.91
C GLY A 28 2.44 7.73 -11.34
N LEU A 29 3.06 7.55 -10.18
CA LEU A 29 3.79 8.62 -9.46
C LEU A 29 5.33 8.43 -9.46
N GLY A 30 5.84 7.43 -10.19
CA GLY A 30 7.26 7.06 -10.18
C GLY A 30 7.66 6.17 -8.98
N LEU A 31 8.86 5.59 -9.01
CA LEU A 31 9.30 4.58 -8.04
C LEU A 31 9.26 5.08 -6.59
N LEU A 32 9.82 6.27 -6.33
CA LEU A 32 9.87 6.85 -4.98
C LEU A 32 8.48 7.06 -4.39
N MET A 33 7.54 7.64 -5.16
CA MET A 33 6.19 7.85 -4.66
C MET A 33 5.41 6.54 -4.53
N ASN A 34 5.66 5.55 -5.38
CA ASN A 34 5.07 4.23 -5.20
C ASN A 34 5.51 3.60 -3.87
N ILE A 35 6.80 3.72 -3.49
CA ILE A 35 7.28 3.25 -2.18
C ILE A 35 6.55 3.98 -1.06
N VAL A 36 6.48 5.31 -1.11
CA VAL A 36 5.81 6.12 -0.09
C VAL A 36 4.33 5.75 0.02
N VAL A 37 3.62 5.68 -1.09
CA VAL A 37 2.21 5.31 -1.16
C VAL A 37 1.99 3.89 -0.64
N GLY A 38 2.87 2.94 -0.98
CA GLY A 38 2.80 1.57 -0.49
C GLY A 38 3.00 1.48 1.02
N VAL A 39 3.96 2.22 1.56
CA VAL A 39 4.22 2.29 3.01
C VAL A 39 3.04 2.92 3.75
N VAL A 40 2.58 4.11 3.33
CA VAL A 40 1.44 4.81 3.96
C VAL A 40 0.15 3.99 3.80
N GLY A 41 -0.04 3.39 2.63
CA GLY A 41 -1.13 2.47 2.35
C GLY A 41 -1.15 1.28 3.31
N ALA A 42 0.00 0.66 3.61
CA ALA A 42 0.07 -0.43 4.57
C ALA A 42 -0.42 -0.04 5.97
N PHE A 43 -0.10 1.18 6.43
CA PHE A 43 -0.64 1.69 7.69
C PHE A 43 -2.16 1.88 7.63
N ILE A 44 -2.68 2.44 6.54
CA ILE A 44 -4.13 2.60 6.34
C ILE A 44 -4.83 1.25 6.33
N ALA A 45 -4.29 0.27 5.60
CA ALA A 45 -4.85 -1.08 5.56
C ALA A 45 -4.87 -1.74 6.94
N GLY A 46 -3.79 -1.59 7.72
CA GLY A 46 -3.72 -2.12 9.09
C GLY A 46 -4.78 -1.55 10.03
N LEU A 47 -5.29 -0.35 9.76
CA LEU A 47 -6.38 0.26 10.52
C LEU A 47 -7.76 -0.11 9.97
N VAL A 48 -7.90 -0.21 8.64
CA VAL A 48 -9.21 -0.37 7.98
C VAL A 48 -9.61 -1.83 7.79
N LEU A 49 -8.69 -2.73 7.41
CA LEU A 49 -9.05 -4.14 7.13
C LEU A 49 -9.56 -4.89 8.37
N PRO A 50 -8.98 -4.72 9.57
CA PRO A 50 -9.48 -5.40 10.76
C PRO A 50 -10.89 -4.96 11.17
N THR A 51 -11.27 -3.71 10.92
CA THR A 51 -12.61 -3.19 11.32
C THR A 51 -13.74 -3.79 10.49
N ILE A 52 -13.44 -4.28 9.29
CA ILE A 52 -14.38 -5.00 8.42
C ILE A 52 -14.26 -6.53 8.52
N GLY A 53 -13.50 -7.03 9.51
CA GLY A 53 -13.31 -8.47 9.74
C GLY A 53 -12.36 -9.16 8.76
N LEU A 54 -11.60 -8.41 7.95
CA LEU A 54 -10.61 -8.97 7.03
C LEU A 54 -9.26 -9.10 7.73
N SER A 55 -8.86 -10.34 7.96
CA SER A 55 -7.53 -10.72 8.44
C SER A 55 -6.90 -11.67 7.43
N LEU A 56 -5.91 -11.20 6.68
CA LEU A 56 -5.16 -12.03 5.72
C LEU A 56 -4.06 -12.88 6.38
N GLY A 57 -4.04 -12.98 7.71
CA GLY A 57 -3.00 -13.69 8.45
C GLY A 57 -1.63 -13.01 8.36
N GLY A 58 -0.58 -13.78 8.61
CA GLY A 58 0.81 -13.31 8.61
C GLY A 58 1.62 -13.78 7.39
N GLY A 59 2.79 -13.17 7.19
CA GLY A 59 3.74 -13.55 6.14
C GLY A 59 3.86 -12.51 5.03
N LEU A 60 4.83 -12.73 4.12
CA LEU A 60 5.20 -11.76 3.09
C LEU A 60 4.05 -11.48 2.11
N ILE A 61 3.34 -12.53 1.68
CA ILE A 61 2.21 -12.41 0.75
C ILE A 61 1.07 -11.61 1.38
N ALA A 62 0.71 -11.93 2.64
CA ALA A 62 -0.32 -11.19 3.37
C ALA A 62 0.04 -9.71 3.55
N ALA A 63 1.33 -9.41 3.78
CA ALA A 63 1.83 -8.04 3.89
C ALA A 63 1.74 -7.28 2.55
N ILE A 64 2.09 -7.91 1.43
CA ILE A 64 1.95 -7.31 0.10
C ILE A 64 0.49 -7.03 -0.22
N ILE A 65 -0.42 -7.98 0.05
CA ILE A 65 -1.85 -7.79 -0.22
C ILE A 65 -2.42 -6.68 0.66
N HIS A 66 -2.15 -6.67 1.96
CA HIS A 66 -2.57 -5.58 2.87
C HIS A 66 -2.06 -4.22 2.37
N ALA A 67 -0.75 -4.11 2.11
CA ALA A 67 -0.15 -2.88 1.63
C ALA A 67 -0.75 -2.41 0.31
N THR A 68 -1.04 -3.33 -0.61
CA THR A 68 -1.65 -3.02 -1.91
C THR A 68 -3.07 -2.48 -1.74
N ILE A 69 -3.90 -3.14 -0.91
CA ILE A 69 -5.29 -2.68 -0.67
C ILE A 69 -5.29 -1.27 -0.09
N GLY A 70 -4.48 -1.01 0.93
CA GLY A 70 -4.40 0.32 1.53
C GLY A 70 -3.82 1.37 0.59
N ALA A 71 -2.85 1.01 -0.26
CA ALA A 71 -2.31 1.89 -1.28
C ALA A 71 -3.36 2.25 -2.35
N VAL A 72 -4.19 1.29 -2.77
CA VAL A 72 -5.32 1.53 -3.68
C VAL A 72 -6.31 2.50 -3.04
N ILE A 73 -6.70 2.27 -1.78
CA ILE A 73 -7.60 3.17 -1.03
C ILE A 73 -7.02 4.60 -0.99
N LEU A 74 -5.74 4.73 -0.63
CA LEU A 74 -5.05 6.02 -0.56
C LEU A 74 -5.03 6.74 -1.91
N LEU A 75 -4.65 6.05 -2.98
CA LEU A 75 -4.60 6.63 -4.33
C LEU A 75 -5.97 7.05 -4.83
N VAL A 76 -7.01 6.25 -4.57
CA VAL A 76 -8.39 6.59 -4.92
C VAL A 76 -8.84 7.86 -4.18
N LEU A 77 -8.55 7.96 -2.87
CA LEU A 77 -8.87 9.16 -2.08
C LEU A 77 -8.14 10.41 -2.60
N ILE A 78 -6.82 10.31 -2.84
CA ILE A 78 -6.03 11.41 -3.41
C ILE A 78 -6.62 11.85 -4.74
N ARG A 79 -7.01 10.90 -5.59
CA ARG A 79 -7.59 11.19 -6.90
C ARG A 79 -8.96 11.83 -6.79
N LEU A 80 -9.80 11.37 -5.86
CA LEU A 80 -11.11 11.95 -5.61
C LEU A 80 -10.98 13.42 -5.22
N ILE A 81 -10.07 13.74 -4.30
CA ILE A 81 -9.81 15.11 -3.85
C ILE A 81 -9.24 15.98 -4.98
N LYS A 82 -8.29 15.46 -5.77
CA LYS A 82 -7.69 16.21 -6.89
C LYS A 82 -8.63 16.45 -8.08
N ARG A 83 -9.73 15.71 -8.17
CA ARG A 83 -10.70 15.84 -9.28
C ARG A 83 -11.79 16.89 -8.99
N VAL A 84 -11.96 17.26 -7.72
CA VAL A 84 -12.87 18.33 -7.26
C VAL A 84 -12.15 19.67 -7.38
#